data_AF-W3RSC8-F1
#
_entry.id   AF-W3RSC8-F1
#
_cell.length_a   1.000
_cell.length_b   1.000
_cell.length_c   1.000
_cell.angle_alpha   90.00
_cell.angle_beta   90.00
_cell.angle_gamma   90.00
#
_symmetry.space_group_name_H-M   'P 1'
#
loop_
_entity.id
_entity.type
_entity.pdbx_description
1 polymer ?
#
loop_
_entity_poly.entity_id
_entity_poly.type
_entity_poly.pdbx_seq_one_letter_code
_entity_poly.pdbx_strand_id
1 'polypeptide(L)' 'MDIHIWMNTLKHIRRNVFRVTQEEMASIAGVEQPTVSRWETGVNDPSLRHLKRIRAEARRRNLSWDDNWFFSTGGRAA' A
#
# COMPACT_ATOMS: atom_id res chain seq x y z
N MET A 1 17.06 -4.41 20.49
CA MET A 1 15.72 -3.97 20.95
C MET A 1 15.02 -3.49 19.69
N ASP A 2 14.32 -4.42 19.03
CA ASP A 2 13.82 -4.23 17.67
C ASP A 2 12.80 -3.10 17.61
N ILE A 3 13.14 -2.12 16.79
CA ILE A 3 12.34 -0.95 16.51
C ILE A 3 11.14 -1.41 15.68
N HIS A 4 10.07 -1.85 16.33
CA HIS A 4 8.77 -2.03 15.66
C HIS A 4 8.17 -0.65 15.41
N ILE A 5 8.79 0.08 14.47
CA ILE A 5 8.16 1.17 13.73
C ILE A 5 6.91 0.54 13.12
N TRP A 6 5.74 0.98 13.55
CA TRP A 6 4.46 0.67 12.94
C TRP A 6 4.57 0.81 11.42
N MET A 7 4.79 -0.32 10.76
CA MET A 7 5.13 -0.35 9.35
C MET A 7 3.84 -0.08 8.60
N ASN A 8 3.69 1.11 8.00
CA ASN A 8 2.56 1.38 7.14
C ASN A 8 2.47 0.30 6.04
N THR A 9 1.38 -0.47 6.03
CA THR A 9 1.17 -1.59 5.10
C THR A 9 1.44 -1.19 3.66
N LEU A 10 0.90 -0.05 3.23
CA LEU A 10 1.03 0.35 1.84
C LEU A 10 2.48 0.70 1.50
N LYS A 11 3.20 1.33 2.43
CA LYS A 11 4.63 1.61 2.28
C LYS A 11 5.45 0.32 2.20
N HIS A 12 5.09 -0.70 2.99
CA HIS A 12 5.70 -2.02 2.91
C HIS A 12 5.45 -2.67 1.55
N ILE A 13 4.19 -2.72 1.11
CA ILE A 13 3.80 -3.26 -0.19
C ILE A 13 4.58 -2.55 -1.30
N ARG A 14 4.65 -1.22 -1.28
CA ARG A 14 5.36 -0.46 -2.29
C ARG A 14 6.85 -0.77 -2.32
N ARG A 15 7.52 -0.76 -1.17
CA ARG A 15 9.00 -0.88 -1.11
C ARG A 15 9.48 -2.31 -1.26
N ASN A 16 8.79 -3.27 -0.68
CA ASN A 16 9.28 -4.65 -0.57
C ASN A 16 8.68 -5.58 -1.61
N VAL A 17 7.40 -5.37 -1.96
CA VAL A 17 6.67 -6.23 -2.92
C VAL A 17 6.81 -5.67 -4.33
N PHE A 18 6.41 -4.42 -4.55
CA PHE A 18 6.48 -3.79 -5.87
C PHE A 18 7.85 -3.24 -6.22
N ARG A 19 8.60 -2.78 -5.20
CA ARG A 19 9.90 -2.09 -5.35
C ARG A 19 9.84 -0.89 -6.27
N VAL A 20 8.81 -0.06 -6.09
CA VAL A 20 8.54 1.11 -6.93
C VAL A 20 8.56 2.43 -6.13
N THR A 21 8.71 3.53 -6.83
CA THR A 21 8.53 4.90 -6.32
C THR A 21 7.06 5.17 -5.96
N GLN A 22 6.82 6.25 -5.20
CA GLN A 22 5.44 6.64 -4.89
C GLN A 22 4.66 7.05 -6.15
N GLU A 23 5.34 7.64 -7.14
CA GLU A 23 4.76 8.02 -8.44
C GLU A 23 4.27 6.80 -9.24
N GLU A 24 5.11 5.77 -9.32
CA GLU A 24 4.75 4.52 -9.97
C GLU A 24 3.63 3.79 -9.23
N MET A 25 3.65 3.78 -7.88
CA MET A 25 2.53 3.24 -7.10
C MET A 25 1.23 4.02 -7.34
N ALA A 26 1.33 5.34 -7.50
CA ALA A 26 0.19 6.19 -7.81
C ALA A 26 -0.40 5.84 -9.18
N SER A 27 0.47 5.63 -10.17
CA SER A 27 0.07 5.16 -11.51
C SER A 27 -0.63 3.80 -11.46
N ILE A 28 -0.15 2.86 -10.64
CA ILE A 28 -0.77 1.54 -10.44
C ILE A 28 -2.16 1.67 -9.79
N ALA A 29 -2.29 2.48 -8.75
CA ALA A 29 -3.55 2.73 -8.07
C ALA A 29 -4.51 3.64 -8.88
N GLY A 30 -3.97 4.34 -9.88
CA GLY A 30 -4.59 5.40 -10.67
C GLY A 30 -5.08 6.57 -9.81
N VAL A 31 -4.14 7.12 -9.05
CA VAL A 31 -4.26 8.36 -8.25
C VAL A 31 -2.99 9.20 -8.49
N GLU A 32 -2.97 10.41 -7.95
CA GLU A 32 -1.77 11.25 -7.94
C GLU A 32 -0.80 10.85 -6.82
N GLN A 33 0.51 11.04 -7.01
CA GLN A 33 1.55 10.72 -6.02
C GLN A 33 1.32 11.29 -4.61
N PRO A 34 0.81 12.53 -4.44
CA PRO A 34 0.48 13.04 -3.11
C PRO A 34 -0.58 12.22 -2.37
N THR A 35 -1.43 11.50 -3.09
CA THR A 35 -2.41 10.58 -2.48
C THR A 35 -1.71 9.37 -1.86
N VAL A 36 -0.72 8.80 -2.54
CA VAL A 36 0.11 7.71 -1.99
C VAL A 36 0.89 8.18 -0.78
N SER A 37 1.44 9.40 -0.80
CA SER A 37 2.13 9.97 0.37
C SER A 37 1.20 10.07 1.60
N ARG A 38 -0.05 10.51 1.41
CA ARG A 38 -1.06 10.58 2.48
C ARG A 38 -1.46 9.20 3.00
N TRP A 39 -1.59 8.20 2.13
CA TRP A 39 -1.78 6.82 2.54
C TRP A 39 -0.62 6.30 3.37
N GLU A 40 0.62 6.56 2.96
CA GLU A 40 1.82 6.09 3.66
C GLU A 40 2.12 6.80 4.99
N THR A 41 1.46 7.94 5.22
CA THR A 41 1.53 8.72 6.47
C THR A 41 0.30 8.56 7.36
N GLY A 42 -0.71 7.78 6.91
CA GLY A 42 -1.92 7.51 7.68
C GLY A 42 -2.91 8.68 7.73
N VAL A 43 -2.83 9.62 6.79
CA VAL A 43 -3.76 10.75 6.69
C VAL A 43 -5.13 10.30 6.16
N ASN A 44 -5.13 9.35 5.22
CA ASN A 44 -6.33 8.70 4.68
C ASN A 44 -5.99 7.30 4.21
N ASP A 45 -7.02 6.49 3.95
CA ASP A 45 -6.85 5.11 3.49
C ASP A 45 -7.21 4.94 2.00
N PRO A 46 -6.58 3.98 1.30
CA PRO A 46 -7.00 3.60 -0.04
C PRO A 46 -8.39 2.95 -0.03
N SER A 47 -9.27 3.42 -0.92
CA SER A 47 -10.57 2.76 -1.16
C SER A 47 -10.41 1.34 -1.73
N LEU A 48 -11.47 0.53 -1.63
CA LEU A 48 -11.54 -0.80 -2.26
C LEU A 48 -11.20 -0.78 -3.75
N ARG A 49 -11.53 0.29 -4.48
CA ARG A 49 -11.18 0.43 -5.90
C ARG A 49 -9.66 0.50 -6.11
N HIS A 50 -8.96 1.24 -5.25
CA HIS A 50 -7.50 1.35 -5.33
C HIS A 50 -6.82 0.03 -4.95
N LEU A 51 -7.30 -0.63 -3.89
CA LEU A 51 -6.83 -1.94 -3.46
C LEU A 51 -6.99 -3.00 -4.57
N LYS A 52 -8.13 -3.01 -5.28
CA LYS A 52 -8.36 -3.89 -6.42
C LYS A 52 -7.36 -3.68 -7.55
N ARG A 53 -6.99 -2.43 -7.85
CA ARG A 53 -6.00 -2.11 -8.89
C ARG A 53 -4.60 -2.58 -8.49
N ILE A 54 -4.19 -2.32 -7.25
CA ILE A 54 -2.90 -2.79 -6.72
C ILE A 54 -2.83 -4.32 -6.77
N ARG A 55 -3.88 -5.03 -6.31
CA ARG A 55 -3.96 -6.49 -6.38
C ARG A 55 -3.89 -7.02 -7.81
N ALA A 56 -4.61 -6.39 -8.74
CA ALA A 56 -4.60 -6.78 -10.15
C ALA A 56 -3.19 -6.63 -10.74
N GLU A 57 -2.49 -5.54 -10.42
CA GLU A 57 -1.14 -5.31 -10.88
C GLU A 57 -0.14 -6.30 -10.28
N ALA A 58 -0.27 -6.65 -8.99
CA ALA A 58 0.56 -7.67 -8.35
C ALA A 58 0.44 -9.02 -9.09
N ARG A 59 -0.78 -9.42 -9.43
CA ARG A 59 -1.05 -10.62 -10.24
C ARG A 59 -0.47 -10.52 -11.63
N ARG A 60 -0.65 -9.37 -12.30
CA ARG A 60 -0.11 -9.12 -13.65
C ARG A 60 1.42 -9.24 -13.69
N ARG A 61 2.10 -8.82 -12.62
CA ARG A 61 3.55 -8.90 -12.45
C ARG A 61 4.03 -10.24 -11.88
N ASN A 62 3.12 -11.18 -11.60
CA ASN A 62 3.41 -12.46 -10.93
C ASN A 62 4.17 -12.27 -9.60
N LEU A 63 3.80 -11.25 -8.82
CA LEU A 63 4.38 -11.00 -7.50
C LEU A 63 3.73 -11.91 -6.44
N SER A 64 4.54 -12.36 -5.48
CA SER A 64 4.02 -13.03 -4.27
C SER A 64 3.15 -12.03 -3.51
N TRP A 65 1.84 -12.29 -3.46
CA TRP A 65 0.84 -11.37 -2.94
C TRP A 65 0.01 -12.03 -1.84
N ASP A 66 -0.18 -11.31 -0.73
CA ASP A 66 -1.08 -11.71 0.35
C ASP A 66 -2.11 -10.60 0.62
N ASP A 67 -3.39 -10.92 0.43
CA ASP A 67 -4.49 -10.00 0.67
C ASP A 67 -4.60 -9.58 2.16
N ASN A 68 -4.06 -10.40 3.08
CA ASN A 68 -4.04 -10.08 4.51
C ASN A 68 -3.25 -8.82 4.82
N TRP A 69 -2.26 -8.45 3.97
CA TRP A 69 -1.46 -7.25 4.18
C TRP A 69 -2.32 -6.00 4.34
N PHE A 70 -3.42 -5.87 3.59
CA PHE A 70 -4.34 -4.72 3.69
C PHE A 70 -5.09 -4.61 5.01
N PHE A 71 -5.16 -5.69 5.79
CA PHE A 71 -5.90 -5.75 7.05
C PHE A 71 -4.99 -5.80 8.28
N SER A 72 -3.67 -5.97 8.09
CA SER A 72 -2.71 -6.23 9.17
C SER A 72 -2.14 -5.00 9.88
N THR A 73 -2.62 -3.78 9.61
CA THR A 73 -2.14 -2.58 10.32
C THR A 73 -3.27 -1.79 10.97
N GLY A 74 -3.40 -1.98 12.29
CA GLY A 74 -3.80 -0.95 13.25
C GLY A 74 -5.12 -0.26 12.99
N GLY A 75 -6.20 -0.83 13.54
CA GLY A 75 -7.48 -0.16 13.64
C GLY A 75 -7.36 1.23 14.26
N ARG A 76 -7.95 2.22 13.60
CA ARG A 76 -8.63 3.31 14.31
C ARG A 76 -10.07 2.87 14.52
N ALA A 77 -10.34 2.32 15.70
CA ALA A 77 -11.66 2.46 16.28
C ALA A 77 -11.84 3.95 16.63
N ALA A 78 -12.99 4.48 16.21
CA ALA A 78 -13.67 5.74 16.59
C ALA A 78 -12.81 6.91 17.13
#